data_AF-A0A3M1MX44-F1
#
_entry.id   AF-A0A3M1MX44-F1
#
_cell.length_a   1.000
_cell.length_b   1.000
_cell.length_c   1.000
_cell.angle_alpha   90.00
_cell.angle_beta   90.00
_cell.angle_gamma   90.00
#
_symmetry.space_group_name_H-M   'P 1'
#
loop_
_entity.id
_entity.type
_entity.pdbx_description
1 polymer ?
#
loop_
_entity_poly.entity_id
_entity_poly.type
_entity_poly.pdbx_seq_one_letter_code
_entity_poly.pdbx_strand_id
1 'polypeptide(L)'
;MASELTGKEQQALLQIAREAVEHAVRQQPWEPEPREEKALNRRSGCFVTIKQNDQLRGCIGNFQSELPLFREVARMAAASATQDPRFYPMQAGDLDNFRIEISVLSPLEKIDDTEEIEV
;
A
#
# COMPACT_ATOMS: atom_id res chain seq x y z
N MET A 1 10.73 9.76 15.65
CA MET A 1 10.90 8.30 15.82
C MET A 1 9.75 7.61 15.11
N ALA A 2 9.86 7.38 13.80
CA ALA A 2 8.89 6.57 13.07
C ALA A 2 8.91 5.17 13.68
N SER A 3 7.83 4.76 14.38
CA SER A 3 7.81 3.42 14.96
C SER A 3 7.82 2.41 13.83
N GLU A 4 8.87 1.60 13.77
CA GLU A 4 8.95 0.47 12.87
C GLU A 4 7.75 -0.45 13.12
N LEU A 5 7.11 -0.86 12.03
CA LEU A 5 6.02 -1.83 12.10
C LEU A 5 6.59 -3.18 12.51
N THR A 6 5.97 -3.83 13.49
CA THR A 6 6.31 -5.20 13.87
C THR A 6 6.02 -6.18 12.72
N GLY A 7 6.65 -7.34 12.71
CA GLY A 7 6.39 -8.37 11.69
C GLY A 7 4.90 -8.77 11.61
N LYS A 8 4.19 -8.76 12.74
CA LYS A 8 2.74 -9.02 12.80
C LYS A 8 1.94 -7.94 12.07
N GLU A 9 2.29 -6.67 12.30
CA GLU A 9 1.63 -5.52 11.65
C GLU A 9 1.94 -5.49 10.14
N GLN A 10 3.16 -5.82 9.74
CA GLN A 10 3.54 -5.93 8.32
C GLN A 10 2.74 -7.04 7.63
N GLN A 11 2.65 -8.22 8.25
CA GLN A 11 1.87 -9.34 7.70
C GLN A 11 0.38 -8.99 7.59
N ALA A 12 -0.16 -8.28 8.58
CA ALA A 12 -1.53 -7.78 8.54
C ALA A 12 -1.78 -6.83 7.35
N LEU A 13 -0.87 -5.89 7.09
CA LEU A 13 -0.97 -4.99 5.94
C LEU A 13 -0.86 -5.72 4.61
N LEU A 14 0.04 -6.70 4.51
CA LEU A 14 0.18 -7.53 3.30
C LEU A 14 -1.09 -8.34 3.02
N GLN A 15 -1.71 -8.89 4.06
CA GLN A 15 -2.98 -9.60 3.92
C GLN A 15 -4.09 -8.67 3.43
N ILE A 16 -4.24 -7.50 4.05
CA ILE A 16 -5.22 -6.47 3.65
C ILE A 16 -5.00 -6.04 2.19
N ALA A 17 -3.75 -5.79 1.80
CA ALA A 17 -3.43 -5.41 0.44
C ALA A 17 -3.79 -6.52 -0.56
N ARG A 18 -3.51 -7.79 -0.23
CA ARG A 18 -3.86 -8.92 -1.10
C ARG A 18 -5.36 -9.08 -1.26
N GLU A 19 -6.12 -9.05 -0.16
CA GLU A 19 -7.58 -9.12 -0.21
C GLU A 19 -8.18 -7.96 -1.02
N ALA A 20 -7.64 -6.74 -0.86
CA ALA A 20 -8.05 -5.58 -1.64
C ALA A 20 -7.83 -5.76 -3.15
N VAL A 21 -6.66 -6.27 -3.54
CA VAL A 21 -6.34 -6.55 -4.95
C VAL A 21 -7.28 -7.59 -5.53
N GLU A 22 -7.49 -8.70 -4.82
CA GLU A 22 -8.38 -9.78 -5.29
C GLU A 22 -9.82 -9.30 -5.51
N HIS A 23 -10.37 -8.54 -4.55
CA HIS A 23 -11.72 -8.00 -4.66
C HIS A 23 -11.82 -6.93 -5.76
N ALA A 24 -10.82 -6.05 -5.88
CA ALA A 24 -10.79 -5.02 -6.92
C ALA A 24 -10.77 -5.64 -8.33
N VAL A 25 -9.92 -6.66 -8.54
CA VAL A 25 -9.83 -7.38 -9.81
C VAL A 25 -11.11 -8.14 -10.14
N ARG A 26 -11.77 -8.71 -9.13
CA ARG A 26 -13.06 -9.39 -9.29
C ARG A 26 -14.26 -8.45 -9.33
N GLN A 27 -14.03 -7.13 -9.24
CA GLN A 27 -15.08 -6.10 -9.18
C GLN A 27 -16.08 -6.33 -8.04
N GLN A 28 -15.61 -6.83 -6.91
CA GLN A 28 -16.41 -7.08 -5.72
C GLN A 28 -16.18 -5.97 -4.69
N PRO A 29 -17.23 -5.43 -4.06
CA PRO A 29 -17.06 -4.46 -2.98
C PRO A 29 -16.44 -5.15 -1.77
N TRP A 30 -15.40 -4.54 -1.21
CA TRP A 30 -14.74 -5.01 -0.01
C TRP A 30 -14.11 -3.83 0.72
N GLU A 31 -14.19 -3.86 2.05
CA GLU A 31 -13.51 -2.92 2.93
C GLU A 31 -12.80 -3.69 4.04
N PRO A 32 -11.58 -3.30 4.42
CA PRO A 32 -10.88 -3.92 5.54
C PRO A 32 -11.54 -3.55 6.86
N GLU A 33 -11.62 -4.51 7.78
CA GLU A 33 -12.09 -4.25 9.15
C GLU A 33 -11.03 -3.49 9.97
N PRO A 34 -11.46 -2.69 10.96
CA PRO A 34 -10.56 -2.05 11.91
C PRO A 34 -9.66 -3.06 12.62
N ARG A 35 -8.39 -2.69 12.80
CA ARG A 35 -7.38 -3.56 13.41
C ARG A 35 -7.15 -3.17 14.87
N GLU A 36 -6.87 -4.14 15.73
CA GLU A 36 -6.53 -3.87 17.13
C GLU A 36 -5.15 -3.22 17.27
N GLU A 37 -4.26 -3.47 16.31
CA GLU A 37 -2.92 -2.90 16.27
C GLU A 37 -2.97 -1.37 16.08
N LYS A 38 -2.58 -0.62 17.11
CA LYS A 38 -2.61 0.86 17.09
C LYS A 38 -1.79 1.46 15.95
N ALA A 39 -0.67 0.84 15.56
CA ALA A 39 0.16 1.34 14.46
C ALA A 39 -0.57 1.31 13.11
N LEU A 40 -1.49 0.38 12.90
CA LEU A 40 -2.28 0.29 11.66
C LEU A 40 -3.41 1.33 11.59
N ASN A 41 -3.75 1.93 12.74
CA ASN A 41 -4.76 2.97 12.83
C ASN A 41 -4.19 4.38 12.72
N ARG A 42 -2.85 4.52 12.69
CA ARG A 42 -2.19 5.82 12.52
C ARG A 42 -2.41 6.33 11.10
N ARG A 43 -2.44 7.65 10.96
CA ARG A 43 -2.50 8.33 9.66
C ARG A 43 -1.09 8.42 9.09
N SER A 44 -0.87 7.81 7.93
CA SER A 44 0.43 7.82 7.25
C SER A 44 0.22 7.68 5.75
N GLY A 45 1.08 8.32 4.97
CA GLY A 45 1.19 8.02 3.55
C GLY A 45 1.76 6.62 3.34
N CYS A 46 1.39 5.99 2.24
CA CYS A 46 1.98 4.75 1.80
C CYS A 46 1.96 4.61 0.28
N PHE A 47 2.88 3.82 -0.24
CA PHE A 47 2.89 3.34 -1.62
C PHE A 47 2.73 1.82 -1.62
N VAL A 48 1.84 1.32 -2.46
CA VAL A 48 1.68 -0.12 -2.69
C VAL A 48 2.17 -0.43 -4.09
N THR A 49 3.14 -1.32 -4.18
CA THR A 49 3.72 -1.77 -5.44
C THR A 49 3.31 -3.21 -5.68
N ILE A 50 2.78 -3.49 -6.87
CA ILE A 50 2.46 -4.82 -7.34
C ILE A 50 3.52 -5.22 -8.37
N LYS A 51 4.08 -6.42 -8.18
CA LYS A 51 5.02 -7.03 -9.12
C LYS A 51 4.50 -8.38 -9.59
N GLN A 52 4.78 -8.72 -10.83
CA GLN A 52 4.48 -10.02 -11.44
C GLN A 52 5.70 -10.49 -12.21
N ASN A 53 6.18 -11.70 -11.94
CA ASN A 53 7.45 -12.21 -12.47
C ASN A 53 8.64 -11.24 -12.24
N ASP A 54 8.72 -10.66 -11.04
CA ASP A 54 9.69 -9.63 -10.63
C ASP A 54 9.67 -8.32 -11.43
N GLN A 55 8.70 -8.13 -12.31
CA GLN A 55 8.47 -6.88 -13.05
C GLN A 55 7.39 -6.04 -12.39
N LEU A 56 7.56 -4.71 -12.44
CA LEU A 56 6.55 -3.77 -11.99
C LEU A 56 5.26 -3.92 -12.80
N ARG A 57 4.13 -4.09 -12.11
CA ARG A 57 2.79 -4.18 -12.70
C ARG A 57 1.87 -3.04 -12.27
N GLY A 58 2.18 -2.37 -11.17
CA GLY A 58 1.45 -1.18 -10.73
C GLY A 58 2.06 -0.60 -9.47
N CYS A 59 2.02 0.71 -9.33
CA CYS A 59 2.45 1.40 -8.13
C CYS A 59 1.66 2.69 -7.96
N ILE A 60 0.84 2.75 -6.92
CA ILE A 60 0.05 3.90 -6.52
C ILE A 60 0.24 4.09 -5.01
N GLY A 61 0.27 5.36 -4.61
CA GLY A 61 0.45 5.75 -3.23
C GLY A 61 0.15 7.21 -3.02
N ASN A 62 0.22 7.64 -1.77
CA ASN A 62 0.10 9.03 -1.39
C ASN A 62 1.12 9.37 -0.30
N PHE A 63 1.63 10.60 -0.33
CA PHE A 63 2.61 11.08 0.65
C PHE A 63 2.00 11.30 2.03
N GLN A 64 0.71 11.67 2.07
CA GLN A 64 -0.04 11.90 3.29
C GLN A 64 -1.44 11.29 3.14
N SER A 65 -2.01 10.78 4.23
CA SER A 65 -3.39 10.34 4.21
C SER A 65 -4.11 10.75 5.49
N GLU A 66 -5.36 11.18 5.34
CA GLU A 66 -6.30 11.40 6.43
C GLU A 66 -6.94 10.09 6.93
N LEU A 67 -6.80 9.01 6.14
CA LEU A 67 -7.30 7.69 6.47
C LEU A 67 -6.33 6.94 7.39
N PRO A 68 -6.84 6.02 8.22
CA PRO A 68 -6.01 5.04 8.92
C PRO A 68 -5.18 4.21 7.92
N LEU A 69 -3.93 3.89 8.28
CA LEU A 69 -2.99 3.16 7.43
C LEU A 69 -3.58 1.87 6.83
N PHE A 70 -4.30 1.07 7.62
CA PHE A 70 -4.92 -0.17 7.11
C PHE A 70 -5.88 0.10 5.94
N ARG A 71 -6.65 1.19 6.00
CA ARG A 71 -7.61 1.58 4.96
C ARG A 71 -6.92 2.22 3.77
N GLU A 72 -5.89 3.03 4.02
CA GLU A 72 -5.09 3.61 2.93
C GLU A 72 -4.39 2.50 2.13
N VAL A 73 -3.78 1.52 2.80
CA VAL A 73 -3.13 0.38 2.14
C VAL A 73 -4.12 -0.40 1.27
N ALA A 74 -5.33 -0.70 1.76
CA ALA A 74 -6.35 -1.34 0.95
C ALA A 74 -6.70 -0.52 -0.31
N ARG A 75 -6.90 0.79 -0.15
CA ARG A 75 -7.25 1.68 -1.26
C ARG A 75 -6.11 1.77 -2.29
N MET A 76 -4.88 1.93 -1.83
CA MET A 76 -3.70 2.00 -2.70
C MET A 76 -3.44 0.67 -3.38
N ALA A 77 -3.64 -0.46 -2.70
CA ALA A 77 -3.49 -1.79 -3.31
C ALA A 77 -4.51 -2.02 -4.44
N ALA A 78 -5.78 -1.71 -4.20
CA ALA A 78 -6.83 -1.79 -5.23
C ALA A 78 -6.53 -0.87 -6.42
N ALA A 79 -6.08 0.37 -6.15
CA ALA A 79 -5.70 1.33 -7.20
C ALA A 79 -4.45 0.87 -7.97
N SER A 80 -3.42 0.34 -7.31
CA SER A 80 -2.23 -0.22 -7.97
C SER A 80 -2.57 -1.37 -8.92
N ALA A 81 -3.60 -2.17 -8.61
CA ALA A 81 -4.02 -3.27 -9.46
C ALA A 81 -4.87 -2.83 -10.66
N THR A 82 -5.63 -1.73 -10.54
CA THR A 82 -6.71 -1.43 -11.50
C THR A 82 -6.69 -0.03 -12.10
N GLN A 83 -5.93 0.90 -11.54
CA GLN A 83 -5.99 2.34 -11.87
C GLN A 83 -4.62 2.93 -12.21
N ASP A 84 -3.52 2.16 -12.20
CA ASP A 84 -2.22 2.65 -12.67
C ASP A 84 -2.28 2.85 -14.20
N PRO A 85 -2.22 4.08 -14.72
CA PRO A 85 -2.44 4.36 -16.14
C PRO A 85 -1.32 3.84 -17.05
N ARG A 86 -0.20 3.38 -16.47
CA ARG A 86 0.93 2.81 -17.22
C ARG A 86 0.68 1.36 -17.62
N PHE A 87 -0.28 0.68 -16.99
CA PHE A 87 -0.55 -0.73 -17.16
C PHE A 87 -2.04 -1.00 -17.41
N TYR A 88 -2.35 -2.14 -18.01
CA TYR A 88 -3.74 -2.59 -18.08
C TYR A 88 -4.22 -3.04 -16.70
N PRO A 89 -5.50 -2.80 -16.34
CA PRO A 89 -6.07 -3.32 -15.12
C PRO A 89 -5.86 -4.84 -15.03
N MET A 90 -5.42 -5.31 -13.87
CA MET A 90 -5.22 -6.73 -13.62
C MET A 90 -6.51 -7.53 -13.84
N GLN A 91 -6.36 -8.72 -14.40
CA GLN A 91 -7.46 -9.65 -14.63
C GLN A 91 -7.41 -10.82 -13.66
N ALA A 92 -8.48 -11.61 -13.59
CA ALA A 92 -8.56 -12.76 -12.68
C ALA A 92 -7.37 -13.74 -12.83
N GLY A 93 -6.86 -13.92 -14.04
CA GLY A 93 -5.68 -14.76 -14.29
C GLY A 93 -4.35 -14.16 -13.82
N ASP A 94 -4.28 -12.85 -13.55
CA ASP A 94 -3.08 -12.22 -13.00
C ASP A 94 -2.95 -12.46 -11.48
N LEU A 95 -4.03 -12.89 -10.81
CA LEU A 95 -4.06 -13.13 -9.36
C LEU A 95 -3.24 -14.35 -8.93
N ASP A 96 -2.97 -15.28 -9.84
CA ASP A 96 -2.25 -16.53 -9.52
C ASP A 96 -0.78 -16.31 -9.15
N ASN A 97 -0.18 -15.22 -9.65
CA ASN A 97 1.24 -14.95 -9.43
C ASN A 97 1.55 -13.46 -9.37
N PHE A 98 1.34 -12.84 -8.21
CA PHE A 98 1.79 -11.49 -7.94
C PHE A 98 2.39 -11.34 -6.53
N ARG A 99 3.30 -10.38 -6.40
CA ARG A 99 3.95 -9.96 -5.16
C ARG A 99 3.51 -8.54 -4.84
N ILE A 100 3.39 -8.25 -3.55
CA ILE A 100 3.04 -6.93 -3.04
C ILE A 100 4.20 -6.44 -2.19
N GLU A 101 4.60 -5.19 -2.43
CA GLU A 101 5.52 -4.44 -1.58
C GLU A 101 4.78 -3.20 -1.06
N ILE A 102 4.92 -2.90 0.22
CA ILE A 102 4.25 -1.77 0.86
C ILE A 102 5.33 -0.89 1.50
N SER A 103 5.41 0.35 1.04
CA SER A 103 6.28 1.37 1.61
C SER A 103 5.45 2.33 2.45
N VAL A 104 5.56 2.24 3.78
CA VAL A 104 4.88 3.15 4.71
C VAL A 104 5.80 4.32 5.02
N LEU A 105 5.31 5.53 4.80
CA LEU A 105 6.11 6.74 4.92
C LEU A 105 6.13 7.25 6.37
N SER A 106 7.25 7.84 6.75
CA SER A 106 7.33 8.67 7.95
C SER A 106 6.56 9.98 7.74
N PRO A 107 6.22 10.70 8.82
CA PRO A 107 5.81 12.09 8.71
C PRO A 107 6.84 12.89 7.90
N LEU A 108 6.35 13.89 7.14
CA LEU A 108 7.23 14.83 6.45
C LEU A 108 7.94 15.70 7.49
N GLU A 109 9.25 15.79 7.37
CA GLU A 109 10.07 16.68 8.18
C GLU A 109 10.55 17.83 7.29
N LYS A 110 10.47 19.06 7.84
CA LYS A 110 10.93 20.26 7.13
C LYS A 110 12.45 20.32 7.28
N ILE A 111 13.15 20.38 6.15
CA ILE A 111 14.58 20.70 6.12
C ILE A 111 14.78 22.20 6.22
N ASP A 112 15.83 22.62 6.93
CA ASP A 112 16.21 24.03 7.04
C ASP A 112 17.43 24.36 6.14
N ASP A 113 18.26 23.36 5.82
CA ASP A 113 19.36 23.46 4.86
C ASP A 113 19.30 22.38 3.76
N THR A 114 19.78 22.71 2.57
CA THR A 114 19.95 21.75 1.45
C THR A 114 21.02 20.70 1.70
N GLU A 115 21.99 20.97 2.59
CA GLU A 115 23.02 20.00 2.98
C GLU A 115 22.47 18.78 3.74
N GLU A 116 21.22 18.83 4.21
CA GLU A 116 20.52 17.72 4.88
C GLU A 116 20.00 16.64 3.91
N ILE A 117 20.06 16.88 2.59
CA ILE A 117 19.53 15.95 1.58
C ILE A 117 20.58 14.87 1.24
N GLU A 118 20.26 13.61 1.55
CA GLU A 118 21.02 12.44 1.09
C GLU A 118 20.38 11.84 -0.18
N VAL A 119 21.21 11.48 -1.18
CA VAL A 119 20.79 10.92 -2.49
C VAL A 119 21.36 9.52 -2.70
#